data_AF-A0A0C2XNH5-F1
#
_entry.id   AF-A0A0C2XNH5-F1
#
_cell.length_a   1.000
_cell.length_b   1.000
_cell.length_c   1.000
_cell.angle_alpha   90.00
_cell.angle_beta   90.00
_cell.angle_gamma   90.00
#
_symmetry.space_group_name_H-M   'P 1'
#
loop_
_entity.id
_entity.type
_entity.pdbx_description
1 polymer ?
#
loop_
_entity_poly.entity_id
_entity_poly.type
_entity_poly.pdbx_seq_one_letter_code
_entity_poly.pdbx_strand_id
1 'polypeptide(L)'
;MDDLFEMELPKDEIAASHVCACNPRRLPHYPSDWIPENCAHSAVINPTDPPPHPSESSPRPYGQLNSGTVVVNPSRDKAKEVYDYLNTSDKIATFTFPDQDLLSAFFQGKWRPIRWYYNALKTLRHVHPNEWSDEEVRCVHYIFPEKPWQRRVDPQEVQQLYGLLHGWWWQHFDELGNEMRTTDPEGWDLVLSTVDTMN
;
A
#
# COMPACT_ATOMS: atom_id res chain seq x y z
N MET A 1 -10.56 7.17 -7.29
CA MET A 1 -10.54 7.00 -5.83
C MET A 1 -11.43 8.02 -5.14
N ASP A 2 -12.28 8.74 -5.89
CA ASP A 2 -13.13 9.80 -5.34
C ASP A 2 -14.17 9.26 -4.35
N ASP A 3 -14.55 8.00 -4.55
CA ASP A 3 -15.37 7.19 -3.65
C ASP A 3 -14.82 7.08 -2.22
N LEU A 4 -13.49 7.17 -2.03
CA LEU A 4 -12.90 7.23 -0.69
C LEU A 4 -13.24 8.52 0.07
N PHE A 5 -13.53 9.61 -0.63
CA PHE A 5 -13.94 10.89 0.00
C PHE A 5 -15.41 10.89 0.40
N GLU A 6 -16.22 10.03 -0.22
CA GLU A 6 -17.65 9.88 0.10
C GLU A 6 -17.91 8.83 1.19
N MET A 7 -16.90 8.04 1.54
CA MET A 7 -16.98 7.01 2.56
C MET A 7 -17.34 7.59 3.93
N GLU A 8 -18.34 6.99 4.59
CA GLU A 8 -18.64 7.28 5.99
C GLU A 8 -17.48 6.84 6.88
N LEU A 9 -16.76 7.81 7.44
CA LEU A 9 -15.66 7.60 8.38
C LEU A 9 -15.88 8.46 9.63
N PRO A 10 -15.98 7.86 10.83
CA PRO A 10 -16.02 8.62 12.08
C PRO A 10 -14.77 9.50 12.27
N LYS A 11 -14.91 10.63 12.97
CA LYS A 11 -13.82 11.60 13.17
C LYS A 11 -12.63 11.05 13.96
N ASP A 12 -12.84 10.01 14.75
CA ASP A 12 -11.81 9.37 15.57
C ASP A 12 -11.28 8.06 14.99
N GLU A 13 -11.68 7.72 13.76
CA GLU A 13 -11.23 6.55 13.03
C GLU A 13 -10.43 6.94 11.78
N ILE A 14 -9.65 5.99 11.27
CA ILE A 14 -9.01 6.04 9.94
C ILE A 14 -9.48 4.86 9.09
N ALA A 15 -9.24 4.89 7.78
CA ALA A 15 -9.40 3.70 6.95
C ALA A 15 -8.15 3.41 6.15
N ALA A 16 -7.81 2.14 5.97
CA ALA A 16 -6.60 1.71 5.30
C ALA A 16 -6.77 0.26 4.83
N SER A 17 -5.90 -0.23 3.94
CA SER A 17 -5.92 -1.65 3.58
C SER A 17 -5.25 -2.49 4.67
N HIS A 18 -5.55 -3.78 4.73
CA HIS A 18 -4.82 -4.70 5.59
C HIS A 18 -3.33 -4.78 5.20
N VAL A 19 -2.49 -5.22 6.15
CA VAL A 19 -1.15 -5.70 5.78
C VAL A 19 -1.25 -6.99 4.97
N CYS A 20 -0.35 -7.16 4.01
CA CYS A 20 -0.07 -8.49 3.47
C CYS A 20 0.90 -9.23 4.41
N ALA A 21 0.34 -10.08 5.27
CA ALA A 21 1.08 -10.87 6.24
C ALA A 21 1.70 -12.14 5.63
N CYS A 22 1.70 -12.35 4.31
CA CYS A 22 2.19 -13.60 3.72
C CYS A 22 3.72 -13.77 3.75
N ASN A 23 4.47 -12.66 3.89
CA ASN A 23 5.94 -12.62 3.85
C ASN A 23 6.56 -13.53 2.75
N PRO A 24 6.21 -13.34 1.45
CA PRO A 24 6.60 -14.27 0.38
C PRO A 24 8.12 -14.33 0.18
N ARG A 25 8.87 -13.29 0.58
CA ARG A 25 10.34 -13.22 0.54
C ARG A 25 11.00 -13.83 1.79
N ARG A 26 10.22 -14.32 2.76
CA ARG A 26 10.69 -14.89 4.03
C ARG A 26 11.70 -14.00 4.75
N LEU A 27 11.41 -12.70 4.80
CA LEU A 27 12.26 -11.72 5.43
C LEU A 27 12.33 -12.00 6.94
N PRO A 28 13.54 -12.19 7.52
CA PRO A 28 13.69 -12.67 8.90
C PRO A 28 13.35 -11.62 9.95
N HIS A 29 13.33 -10.34 9.57
CA HIS A 29 12.96 -9.24 10.45
C HIS A 29 11.45 -8.98 10.50
N TYR A 30 10.66 -9.68 9.67
CA TYR A 30 9.21 -9.61 9.74
C TYR A 30 8.70 -10.47 10.92
N PRO A 31 7.55 -10.12 11.53
CA PRO A 31 6.99 -10.91 12.62
C PRO A 31 6.81 -12.38 12.24
N SER A 32 7.09 -13.30 13.17
CA SER A 32 7.06 -14.75 12.89
C SER A 32 5.66 -15.29 12.58
N ASP A 33 4.63 -14.57 12.99
CA ASP A 33 3.22 -14.89 12.70
C ASP A 33 2.72 -14.27 11.39
N TRP A 34 3.58 -13.58 10.63
CA TRP A 34 3.31 -13.20 9.25
C TRP A 34 3.51 -14.41 8.34
N ILE A 35 2.43 -15.19 8.25
CA ILE A 35 2.27 -16.36 7.39
C ILE A 35 0.95 -16.26 6.60
N PRO A 36 0.82 -16.96 5.45
CA PRO A 36 -0.38 -16.90 4.60
C PRO A 36 -1.70 -17.17 5.32
N GLU A 37 -1.70 -18.09 6.29
CA GLU A 37 -2.86 -18.48 7.10
C GLU A 37 -3.36 -17.35 8.00
N ASN A 38 -2.48 -16.40 8.33
CA ASN A 38 -2.79 -15.25 9.19
C ASN A 38 -3.05 -13.96 8.39
N CYS A 39 -2.99 -14.01 7.06
CA CYS A 39 -3.15 -12.83 6.21
C CYS A 39 -4.63 -12.55 5.91
N ALA A 40 -5.09 -11.32 6.16
CA ALA A 40 -6.46 -10.91 5.89
C ALA A 40 -6.82 -10.95 4.39
N HIS A 41 -5.84 -10.69 3.52
CA HIS A 41 -6.01 -10.84 2.07
C HIS A 41 -6.32 -12.29 1.66
N SER A 42 -5.89 -13.30 2.44
CA SER A 42 -6.22 -14.71 2.15
C SER A 42 -7.70 -15.04 2.36
N ALA A 43 -8.44 -14.20 3.08
CA ALA A 43 -9.88 -14.36 3.30
C ALA A 43 -10.74 -13.72 2.21
N VAL A 44 -10.14 -12.95 1.29
CA VAL A 44 -10.84 -12.31 0.17
C VAL A 44 -10.84 -13.28 -1.01
N ILE A 45 -12.02 -13.80 -1.36
CA ILE A 45 -12.16 -14.90 -2.32
C ILE A 45 -12.47 -14.39 -3.73
N ASN A 46 -13.11 -13.22 -3.85
CA ASN A 46 -13.33 -12.53 -5.12
C ASN A 46 -12.79 -11.09 -5.07
N PRO A 47 -12.39 -10.50 -6.22
CA PRO A 47 -11.79 -9.17 -6.23
C PRO A 47 -12.66 -8.04 -5.68
N THR A 48 -13.98 -8.22 -5.72
CA THR A 48 -14.98 -7.26 -5.26
C THR A 48 -15.63 -7.66 -3.93
N ASP A 49 -15.11 -8.67 -3.24
CA ASP A 49 -15.53 -8.98 -1.87
C ASP A 49 -15.00 -7.93 -0.89
N PRO A 50 -15.76 -7.56 0.16
CA PRO A 50 -15.26 -6.67 1.19
C PRO A 50 -14.11 -7.33 1.96
N PRO A 51 -13.11 -6.55 2.43
CA PRO A 51 -12.08 -7.09 3.30
C PRO A 51 -12.68 -7.55 4.63
N PRO A 52 -12.09 -8.56 5.30
CA PRO A 52 -12.58 -9.00 6.60
C PRO A 52 -12.39 -7.90 7.65
N HIS A 53 -13.36 -7.79 8.56
CA HIS A 53 -13.19 -6.97 9.77
C HIS A 53 -12.44 -7.75 10.84
N PRO A 54 -11.46 -7.16 11.54
CA PRO A 54 -10.78 -7.82 12.64
C PRO A 54 -11.75 -8.14 13.78
N SER A 55 -11.63 -9.35 14.33
CA SER A 55 -12.35 -9.81 15.52
C SER A 55 -11.38 -10.34 16.57
N GLU A 56 -11.86 -10.58 17.79
CA GLU A 56 -11.05 -11.20 18.85
C GLU A 56 -10.55 -12.61 18.49
N SER A 57 -11.26 -13.32 17.61
CA SER A 57 -10.85 -14.63 17.10
C SER A 57 -9.95 -14.56 15.86
N SER A 58 -9.73 -13.37 15.31
CA SER A 58 -8.90 -13.21 14.12
C SER A 58 -7.42 -13.31 14.47
N PRO A 59 -6.58 -13.82 13.55
CA PRO A 59 -5.14 -13.74 13.68
C PRO A 59 -4.67 -12.30 13.90
N ARG A 60 -3.62 -12.11 14.71
CA ARG A 60 -3.08 -10.78 15.05
C ARG A 60 -2.86 -9.86 13.83
N PRO A 61 -2.33 -10.32 12.67
CA PRO A 61 -2.11 -9.44 11.53
C PRO A 61 -3.37 -8.82 10.93
N TYR A 62 -4.57 -9.36 11.20
CA TYR A 62 -5.83 -8.72 10.78
C TYR A 62 -6.01 -7.35 11.44
N GLY A 63 -5.51 -7.17 12.67
CA GLY A 63 -5.56 -5.88 13.36
C GLY A 63 -4.53 -4.86 12.85
N GLN A 64 -3.69 -5.24 11.88
CA GLN A 64 -2.63 -4.39 11.33
C GLN A 64 -3.03 -3.89 9.94
N LEU A 65 -2.88 -2.58 9.73
CA LEU A 65 -3.13 -1.93 8.45
C LEU A 65 -1.84 -1.77 7.65
N ASN A 66 -1.92 -1.53 6.35
CA ASN A 66 -0.84 -1.00 5.53
C ASN A 66 -1.03 0.50 5.28
N SER A 67 0.01 1.29 5.53
CA SER A 67 -0.01 2.76 5.48
C SER A 67 0.15 3.35 4.08
N GLY A 68 0.21 2.54 3.01
CA GLY A 68 0.36 3.03 1.63
C GLY A 68 -0.81 3.92 1.16
N THR A 69 -2.02 3.61 1.60
CA THR A 69 -3.22 4.45 1.43
C THR A 69 -3.93 4.55 2.77
N VAL A 70 -4.16 5.77 3.23
CA VAL A 70 -4.90 6.04 4.47
C VAL A 70 -5.93 7.13 4.22
N VAL A 71 -7.19 6.83 4.54
CA VAL A 71 -8.29 7.80 4.56
C VAL A 71 -8.42 8.33 5.98
N VAL A 72 -8.43 9.65 6.12
CA VAL A 72 -8.52 10.34 7.41
C VAL A 72 -9.52 11.48 7.33
N ASN A 73 -10.19 11.76 8.45
CA ASN A 73 -10.80 13.06 8.69
C ASN A 73 -9.76 13.98 9.33
N PRO A 74 -9.22 14.98 8.61
CA PRO A 74 -8.14 15.81 9.15
C PRO A 74 -8.60 16.58 10.40
N SER A 75 -7.82 16.48 11.48
CA SER A 75 -8.10 17.17 12.74
C SER A 75 -6.80 17.54 13.44
N ARG A 76 -6.68 18.81 13.87
CA ARG A 76 -5.53 19.28 14.64
C ARG A 76 -5.47 18.60 16.01
N ASP A 77 -6.61 18.40 16.64
CA ASP A 77 -6.68 17.74 17.95
C ASP A 77 -6.21 16.29 17.85
N LYS A 78 -6.66 15.58 16.79
CA LYS A 78 -6.22 14.21 16.54
C LYS A 78 -4.73 14.12 16.23
N ALA A 79 -4.21 15.05 15.41
CA ALA A 79 -2.78 15.12 15.12
C ALA A 79 -1.96 15.34 16.40
N LYS A 80 -2.44 16.21 17.32
CA LYS A 80 -1.80 16.40 18.62
C LYS A 80 -1.75 15.12 19.43
N GLU A 81 -2.86 14.36 19.51
CA GLU A 81 -2.88 13.08 20.22
C GLU A 81 -1.91 12.06 19.64
N VAL A 82 -1.80 11.98 18.30
CA VAL A 82 -0.84 11.10 17.62
C VAL A 82 0.60 11.52 17.94
N TYR A 83 0.90 12.82 17.95
CA TYR A 83 2.22 13.32 18.34
C TYR A 83 2.52 13.08 19.81
N ASP A 84 1.55 13.25 20.71
CA ASP A 84 1.71 12.93 22.12
C ASP A 84 2.06 11.44 22.27
N TYR A 85 1.32 10.54 21.60
CA TYR A 85 1.61 9.10 21.59
C TYR A 85 3.01 8.77 21.06
N LEU A 86 3.41 9.41 19.96
CA LEU A 86 4.74 9.24 19.36
C LEU A 86 5.86 9.65 20.33
N ASN A 87 5.62 10.66 21.16
CA ASN A 87 6.64 11.17 22.10
C ASN A 87 6.64 10.46 23.45
N THR A 88 5.54 9.79 23.84
CA THR A 88 5.39 9.24 25.21
C THR A 88 5.22 7.72 25.26
N SER A 89 4.95 7.05 24.14
CA SER A 89 4.70 5.60 24.15
C SER A 89 6.00 4.79 24.10
N ASP A 90 6.20 3.90 25.06
CA ASP A 90 7.34 2.96 25.06
C ASP A 90 7.30 1.98 23.88
N LYS A 91 6.15 1.81 23.22
CA LYS A 91 6.00 0.92 22.05
C LYS A 91 6.75 1.44 20.83
N ILE A 92 7.02 2.75 20.72
CA ILE A 92 7.69 3.33 19.55
C ILE A 92 9.04 2.66 19.29
N ALA A 93 9.80 2.36 20.35
CA ALA A 93 11.09 1.69 20.25
C ALA A 93 11.00 0.24 19.72
N THR A 94 9.81 -0.36 19.71
CA THR A 94 9.58 -1.74 19.25
C THR A 94 9.09 -1.84 17.81
N PHE A 95 8.79 -0.71 17.17
CA PHE A 95 8.20 -0.69 15.83
C PHE A 95 9.23 -1.03 14.76
N THR A 96 8.87 -1.98 13.90
CA THR A 96 9.69 -2.38 12.74
C THR A 96 9.29 -1.57 11.51
N PHE A 97 8.01 -1.22 11.40
CA PHE A 97 7.43 -0.44 10.31
C PHE A 97 6.89 0.88 10.88
N PRO A 98 7.69 1.96 10.93
CA PRO A 98 7.44 3.09 11.81
C PRO A 98 6.05 3.73 11.68
N ASP A 99 5.64 4.04 10.46
CA ASP A 99 4.35 4.66 10.14
C ASP A 99 3.19 3.68 10.31
N GLN A 100 3.35 2.47 9.78
CA GLN A 100 2.32 1.45 9.79
C GLN A 100 2.01 0.91 11.21
N ASP A 101 3.05 0.65 12.00
CA ASP A 101 2.93 0.17 13.38
C ASP A 101 2.38 1.29 14.28
N LEU A 102 2.79 2.54 14.06
CA LEU A 102 2.22 3.70 14.75
C LEU A 102 0.71 3.78 14.53
N LEU A 103 0.27 3.75 13.26
CA LEU A 103 -1.14 3.85 12.93
C LEU A 103 -1.93 2.64 13.46
N SER A 104 -1.40 1.43 13.32
CA SER A 104 -2.03 0.21 13.85
C SER A 104 -2.16 0.24 15.37
N ALA A 105 -1.16 0.75 16.08
CA ALA A 105 -1.14 0.79 17.54
C ALA A 105 -1.96 1.94 18.13
N PHE A 106 -1.92 3.13 17.52
CA PHE A 106 -2.68 4.30 17.97
C PHE A 106 -4.18 4.17 17.65
N PHE A 107 -4.51 3.70 16.43
CA PHE A 107 -5.89 3.48 16.00
C PHE A 107 -6.36 2.04 16.22
N GLN A 108 -5.78 1.31 17.18
CA GLN A 108 -6.20 -0.06 17.48
C GLN A 108 -7.70 -0.11 17.80
N GLY A 109 -8.46 -0.90 17.01
CA GLY A 109 -9.92 -0.98 17.12
C GLY A 109 -10.68 0.25 16.61
N LYS A 110 -9.98 1.26 16.08
CA LYS A 110 -10.50 2.53 15.53
C LYS A 110 -10.04 2.74 14.10
N TRP A 111 -10.05 1.68 13.30
CA TRP A 111 -9.79 1.80 11.87
C TRP A 111 -10.70 0.86 11.08
N ARG A 112 -10.95 1.22 9.82
CA ARG A 112 -11.79 0.46 8.89
C ARG A 112 -10.95 -0.11 7.74
N PRO A 113 -11.06 -1.42 7.45
CA PRO A 113 -10.38 -1.98 6.29
C PRO A 113 -11.05 -1.50 5.00
N ILE A 114 -10.26 -0.94 4.09
CA ILE A 114 -10.66 -0.64 2.71
C ILE A 114 -10.18 -1.76 1.78
N ARG A 115 -10.83 -1.85 0.62
CA ARG A 115 -10.56 -2.87 -0.39
C ARG A 115 -9.12 -2.80 -0.89
N TRP A 116 -8.57 -3.96 -1.24
CA TRP A 116 -7.17 -4.13 -1.64
C TRP A 116 -6.77 -3.23 -2.81
N TYR A 117 -7.69 -2.96 -3.74
CA TYR A 117 -7.39 -2.24 -4.97
C TYR A 117 -7.12 -0.73 -4.78
N TYR A 118 -7.42 -0.18 -3.60
CA TYR A 118 -7.03 1.19 -3.22
C TYR A 118 -5.58 1.28 -2.74
N ASN A 119 -4.93 0.14 -2.48
CA ASN A 119 -3.53 0.04 -2.07
C ASN A 119 -2.97 -1.30 -2.57
N ALA A 120 -3.01 -1.50 -3.88
CA ALA A 120 -2.70 -2.76 -4.52
C ALA A 120 -1.18 -3.00 -4.47
N LEU A 121 -0.70 -3.66 -3.41
CA LEU A 121 0.72 -4.01 -3.32
C LEU A 121 1.09 -4.82 -4.55
N LYS A 122 2.20 -4.47 -5.21
CA LYS A 122 2.61 -5.14 -6.45
C LYS A 122 2.74 -6.66 -6.34
N THR A 123 2.89 -7.19 -5.11
CA THR A 123 2.95 -8.62 -4.84
C THR A 123 1.59 -9.31 -4.78
N LEU A 124 0.50 -8.59 -4.48
CA LEU A 124 -0.84 -9.19 -4.32
C LEU A 124 -1.27 -9.94 -5.58
N ARG A 125 -0.93 -9.43 -6.77
CA ARG A 125 -1.24 -10.06 -8.06
C ARG A 125 -0.81 -11.53 -8.15
N HIS A 126 0.26 -11.91 -7.45
CA HIS A 126 0.79 -13.29 -7.45
C HIS A 126 0.57 -14.02 -6.14
N VAL A 127 0.56 -13.30 -5.01
CA VAL A 127 0.37 -13.88 -3.69
C VAL A 127 -1.10 -14.18 -3.41
N HIS A 128 -2.02 -13.36 -3.93
CA HIS A 128 -3.46 -13.45 -3.75
C HIS A 128 -4.19 -13.35 -5.11
N PRO A 129 -4.00 -14.31 -6.03
CA PRO A 129 -4.56 -14.24 -7.38
C PRO A 129 -6.10 -14.26 -7.41
N ASN A 130 -6.76 -14.79 -6.38
CA ASN A 130 -8.23 -14.78 -6.27
C ASN A 130 -8.78 -13.40 -5.86
N GLU A 131 -8.01 -12.65 -5.06
CA GLU A 131 -8.34 -11.28 -4.68
C GLU A 131 -8.05 -10.31 -5.82
N TRP A 132 -7.09 -10.62 -6.70
CA TRP A 132 -6.63 -9.68 -7.72
C TRP A 132 -7.50 -9.67 -9.00
N SER A 133 -7.82 -8.47 -9.49
CA SER A 133 -8.30 -8.21 -10.87
C SER A 133 -7.61 -6.96 -11.40
N ASP A 134 -7.03 -7.04 -12.60
CA ASP A 134 -6.33 -5.90 -13.22
C ASP A 134 -7.30 -4.70 -13.43
N GLU A 135 -8.60 -4.97 -13.64
CA GLU A 135 -9.66 -3.99 -13.89
C GLU A 135 -10.11 -3.23 -12.63
N GLU A 136 -9.94 -3.82 -11.46
CA GLU A 136 -10.34 -3.20 -10.19
C GLU A 136 -9.27 -2.26 -9.61
N VAL A 137 -8.01 -2.40 -10.05
CA VAL A 137 -6.88 -1.62 -9.52
C VAL A 137 -7.16 -0.11 -9.60
N ARG A 138 -6.99 0.60 -8.47
CA ARG A 138 -7.09 2.06 -8.38
C ARG A 138 -5.75 2.73 -8.06
N CYS A 139 -4.92 2.06 -7.26
CA CYS A 139 -3.58 2.54 -6.91
C CYS A 139 -2.63 1.36 -6.74
N VAL A 140 -1.56 1.30 -7.54
CA VAL A 140 -0.50 0.29 -7.40
C VAL A 140 0.55 0.79 -6.41
N HIS A 141 0.79 0.01 -5.37
CA HIS A 141 1.83 0.27 -4.39
C HIS A 141 3.09 -0.56 -4.74
N TYR A 142 4.07 0.10 -5.35
CA TYR A 142 5.36 -0.49 -5.71
C TYR A 142 6.27 -0.67 -4.48
N ILE A 143 5.91 -1.59 -3.58
CA ILE A 143 6.73 -1.96 -2.41
C ILE A 143 8.05 -2.64 -2.80
N PHE A 144 8.93 -2.84 -1.82
CA PHE A 144 10.29 -3.41 -1.97
C PHE A 144 11.26 -2.57 -2.82
N PRO A 145 12.58 -2.88 -2.81
CA PRO A 145 13.59 -2.06 -3.48
C PRO A 145 13.53 -2.07 -5.01
N GLU A 146 12.98 -3.12 -5.63
CA GLU A 146 12.84 -3.21 -7.09
C GLU A 146 11.74 -2.25 -7.55
N LYS A 147 12.11 -1.13 -8.16
CA LYS A 147 11.17 -0.10 -8.62
C LYS A 147 11.09 -0.07 -10.15
N PRO A 148 9.92 0.25 -10.73
CA PRO A 148 9.80 0.36 -12.18
C PRO A 148 10.68 1.47 -12.77
N TRP A 149 10.87 2.58 -12.05
CA TRP A 149 11.70 3.72 -12.50
C TRP A 149 13.21 3.49 -12.42
N GLN A 150 13.68 2.32 -11.94
CA GLN A 150 15.12 2.02 -11.92
C GLN A 150 15.64 1.51 -13.26
N ARG A 151 14.77 0.89 -14.07
CA ARG A 151 15.11 0.36 -15.38
C ARG A 151 13.83 0.09 -16.16
N ARG A 152 13.87 0.38 -17.46
CA ARG A 152 12.78 0.00 -18.37
C ARG A 152 12.62 -1.51 -18.50
N VAL A 153 11.37 -1.96 -18.51
CA VAL A 153 11.03 -3.39 -18.69
C VAL A 153 11.32 -3.79 -20.13
N ASP A 154 12.12 -4.83 -20.34
CA ASP A 154 12.27 -5.42 -21.67
C ASP A 154 10.95 -6.10 -22.07
N PRO A 155 10.47 -6.01 -23.32
CA PRO A 155 9.27 -6.73 -23.76
C PRO A 155 9.24 -8.22 -23.39
N GLN A 156 10.40 -8.89 -23.32
CA GLN A 156 10.53 -10.29 -22.91
C GLN A 156 10.28 -10.51 -21.41
N GLU A 157 10.43 -9.46 -20.60
CA GLU A 157 10.27 -9.48 -19.14
C GLU A 157 8.85 -9.14 -18.67
N VAL A 158 7.97 -8.71 -19.57
CA VAL A 158 6.58 -8.34 -19.22
C VAL A 158 5.84 -9.51 -18.55
N GLN A 159 6.14 -10.75 -18.95
CA GLN A 159 5.56 -11.96 -18.38
C GLN A 159 6.20 -12.38 -17.04
N GLN A 160 7.27 -11.72 -16.59
CA GLN A 160 7.87 -11.98 -15.29
C GLN A 160 7.00 -11.43 -14.15
N LEU A 161 7.36 -11.81 -12.92
CA LEU A 161 6.61 -11.56 -11.69
C LEU A 161 6.10 -10.12 -11.53
N TYR A 162 6.83 -9.08 -11.92
CA TYR A 162 6.34 -7.70 -11.81
C TYR A 162 6.28 -6.96 -13.16
N GLY A 163 6.54 -7.66 -14.26
CA GLY A 163 6.72 -7.06 -15.58
C GLY A 163 5.52 -6.25 -16.05
N LEU A 164 4.31 -6.81 -15.93
CA LEU A 164 3.08 -6.11 -16.30
C LEU A 164 2.88 -4.80 -15.49
N LEU A 165 2.98 -4.87 -14.17
CA LEU A 165 2.77 -3.71 -13.30
C LEU A 165 3.85 -2.65 -13.54
N HIS A 166 5.11 -3.06 -13.72
CA HIS A 166 6.16 -2.12 -14.09
C HIS A 166 5.92 -1.49 -15.47
N GLY A 167 5.32 -2.25 -16.40
CA GLY A 167 4.87 -1.74 -17.70
C GLY A 167 3.81 -0.64 -17.58
N TRP A 168 2.82 -0.79 -16.68
CA TRP A 168 1.82 0.26 -16.42
C TRP A 168 2.46 1.58 -15.94
N TRP A 169 3.48 1.50 -15.08
CA TRP A 169 4.21 2.69 -14.64
C TRP A 169 4.88 3.41 -15.82
N TRP A 170 5.56 2.65 -16.69
CA TRP A 170 6.24 3.22 -17.87
C TRP A 170 5.28 3.77 -18.91
N GLN A 171 4.11 3.16 -19.08
CA GLN A 171 3.06 3.69 -19.94
C GLN A 171 2.62 5.08 -19.45
N HIS A 172 2.31 5.23 -18.16
CA HIS A 172 1.92 6.54 -17.60
C HIS A 172 3.06 7.56 -17.62
N PHE A 173 4.30 7.12 -17.41
CA PHE A 173 5.46 7.98 -17.54
C PHE A 173 5.64 8.53 -18.97
N ASP A 174 5.45 7.69 -19.99
CA ASP A 174 5.52 8.11 -21.39
C ASP A 174 4.38 9.06 -21.75
N GLU A 175 3.16 8.79 -21.28
CA GLU A 175 2.00 9.67 -21.45
C GLU A 175 2.28 11.06 -20.84
N LEU A 176 2.79 11.10 -19.61
CA LEU A 176 3.21 12.34 -18.95
C LEU A 176 4.30 13.06 -19.74
N GLY A 177 5.29 12.33 -20.27
CA GLY A 177 6.36 12.90 -21.07
C GLY A 177 5.86 13.50 -22.39
N ASN A 178 4.90 12.88 -23.05
CA ASN A 178 4.28 13.42 -24.26
C ASN A 178 3.57 14.75 -24.00
N GLU A 179 2.92 14.89 -22.83
CA GLU A 179 2.30 16.14 -22.40
C GLU A 179 3.35 17.20 -22.02
N MET A 180 4.21 16.90 -21.04
CA MET A 180 5.14 17.86 -20.44
C MET A 180 6.17 18.39 -21.42
N ARG A 181 6.61 17.60 -22.43
CA ARG A 181 7.49 18.12 -23.49
C ARG A 181 6.91 19.32 -24.25
N THR A 182 5.59 19.51 -24.21
CA THR A 182 4.90 20.63 -24.85
C THR A 182 4.45 21.70 -23.85
N THR A 183 4.05 21.31 -22.63
CA THR A 183 3.48 22.21 -21.63
C THR A 183 4.50 22.77 -20.66
N ASP A 184 5.53 21.98 -20.31
CA ASP A 184 6.60 22.32 -19.36
C ASP A 184 7.89 21.52 -19.66
N PRO A 185 8.65 21.92 -20.70
CA PRO A 185 9.85 21.18 -21.12
C PRO A 185 10.94 21.13 -20.04
N GLU A 186 11.12 22.21 -19.27
CA GLU A 186 12.11 22.26 -18.19
C GLU A 186 11.71 21.33 -17.03
N GLY A 187 10.42 21.31 -16.67
CA GLY A 187 9.89 20.35 -15.70
C GLY A 187 10.03 18.91 -16.18
N TRP A 188 9.84 18.65 -17.48
CA TRP A 188 10.07 17.31 -18.05
C TRP A 188 11.54 16.88 -17.91
N ASP A 189 12.49 17.76 -18.21
CA ASP A 189 13.92 17.44 -18.06
C ASP A 189 14.27 17.11 -16.60
N LEU A 190 13.68 17.84 -15.64
CA LEU A 190 13.82 17.52 -14.21
C LEU A 190 13.24 16.14 -13.88
N VAL A 191 12.01 15.84 -14.31
CA VAL A 191 11.37 14.54 -14.07
C VAL A 191 12.21 13.40 -14.67
N LEU A 192 12.62 13.55 -15.93
CA LEU A 192 13.44 12.58 -16.64
C LEU A 192 14.78 12.32 -15.92
N SER A 193 15.37 13.35 -15.30
CA SER A 193 16.62 13.21 -14.54
C SER A 193 16.52 12.35 -13.28
N THR A 194 15.31 11.96 -12.85
CA THR A 194 15.08 11.12 -11.67
C THR A 194 14.75 9.66 -11.99
N VAL A 195 14.70 9.31 -13.27
CA VAL A 195 14.26 7.99 -13.77
C VAL A 195 15.38 7.33 -14.58
N ASP A 196 15.58 6.03 -14.38
CA ASP A 196 16.58 5.21 -15.07
C ASP A 196 18.01 5.78 -14.97
N THR A 197 18.34 6.33 -13.79
CA THR A 197 19.61 7.04 -13.56
C THR A 197 20.76 6.12 -13.20
N MET A 198 20.54 4.80 -13.18
CA MET A 198 21.58 3.81 -12.88
C MET A 198 22.30 3.42 -14.17
N ASN A 199 23.19 4.29 -14.62
CA ASN A 199 24.30 3.93 -15.52
C ASN A 199 25.40 3.19 -14.74
#